data_AF-A0AAE9GIN3-F1
#
_entry.id   AF-A0AAE9GIN3-F1
#
_cell.length_a   1.000
_cell.length_b   1.000
_cell.length_c   1.000
_cell.angle_alpha   90.00
_cell.angle_beta   90.00
_cell.angle_gamma   90.00
#
_symmetry.space_group_name_H-M   'P 1'
#
loop_
_entity.id
_entity.type
_entity.pdbx_description
1 polymer ?
#
loop_
_entity_poly.entity_id
_entity_poly.type
_entity_poly.pdbx_seq_one_letter_code
_entity_poly.pdbx_strand_id
1 'polypeptide(L)'
;MTVISSLENVDSRLVSFYEDLKRTLPSVYVFESRRSWARQAKLYAACKAGTGSCPAAPPGSSAHQYGKALDINGFSAEKDRKTIESVLVRHPDIEWGINWKQTDPPHFQIRNWSKGLTFSDKFFDGGFWVWAVIAIIIIYIFNR
;
A
#
# COMPACT_ATOMS: atom_id res chain seq x y z
N MET A 1 -16.04 2.30 0.10
CA MET A 1 -14.92 2.83 -0.71
C MET A 1 -14.44 1.74 -1.63
N THR A 2 -14.37 2.05 -2.91
CA THR A 2 -13.93 1.16 -3.97
C THR A 2 -12.44 0.87 -3.86
N VAL A 3 -12.03 -0.31 -4.33
CA VAL A 3 -10.62 -0.63 -4.53
C VAL A 3 -10.14 0.15 -5.75
N ILE A 4 -8.98 0.78 -5.67
CA ILE A 4 -8.38 1.53 -6.77
C ILE A 4 -7.33 0.63 -7.43
N SER A 5 -7.49 0.33 -8.71
CA SER A 5 -6.54 -0.46 -9.51
C SER A 5 -5.76 0.36 -10.53
N SER A 6 -6.03 1.66 -10.63
CA SER A 6 -5.31 2.58 -11.53
C SER A 6 -3.89 2.86 -11.04
N LEU A 7 -2.96 3.07 -11.96
CA LEU A 7 -1.57 3.45 -11.64
C LEU A 7 -1.39 4.96 -11.41
N GLU A 8 -2.49 5.73 -11.38
CA GLU A 8 -2.45 7.15 -11.07
C GLU A 8 -1.92 7.40 -9.65
N ASN A 9 -1.00 8.37 -9.53
CA ASN A 9 -0.38 8.75 -8.25
C ASN A 9 0.33 7.58 -7.51
N VAL A 10 0.81 6.60 -8.28
CA VAL A 10 1.73 5.53 -7.83
C VAL A 10 3.17 5.94 -8.15
N ASP A 11 4.11 5.55 -7.30
CA ASP A 11 5.55 5.77 -7.53
C ASP A 11 5.98 5.21 -8.89
N SER A 12 6.67 6.01 -9.71
CA SER A 12 7.05 5.64 -11.07
C SER A 12 7.91 4.37 -11.14
N ARG A 13 8.65 4.05 -10.07
CA ARG A 13 9.45 2.83 -9.97
C ARG A 13 8.57 1.58 -9.88
N LEU A 14 7.44 1.67 -9.15
CA LEU A 14 6.44 0.59 -9.12
C LEU A 14 5.70 0.44 -10.44
N VAL A 15 5.42 1.56 -11.13
CA VAL A 15 4.83 1.54 -12.47
C VAL A 15 5.75 0.83 -13.45
N SER A 16 7.04 1.22 -13.47
CA SER A 16 8.05 0.59 -14.31
C SER A 16 8.22 -0.91 -14.00
N PHE A 17 8.27 -1.28 -12.72
CA PHE A 17 8.28 -2.68 -12.30
C PHE A 17 7.05 -3.45 -12.81
N TYR A 18 5.85 -2.90 -12.65
CA TYR A 18 4.62 -3.55 -13.10
C TYR A 18 4.59 -3.74 -14.61
N GLU A 19 5.03 -2.75 -15.40
CA GLU A 19 5.09 -2.86 -16.86
C GLU A 19 6.07 -3.93 -17.33
N ASP A 20 7.22 -4.07 -16.67
CA ASP A 20 8.16 -5.16 -16.89
C ASP A 20 7.53 -6.51 -16.52
N LEU A 21 6.90 -6.60 -15.34
CA LEU A 21 6.26 -7.81 -14.87
C LEU A 21 5.14 -8.26 -15.80
N LYS A 22 4.31 -7.32 -16.27
CA LYS A 22 3.20 -7.58 -17.20
C LYS A 22 3.67 -8.06 -18.57
N ARG A 23 4.83 -7.57 -19.05
CA ARG A 23 5.46 -8.08 -20.28
C ARG A 23 5.95 -9.51 -20.12
N THR A 24 6.50 -9.85 -18.95
CA THR A 24 7.02 -11.20 -18.68
C THR A 24 5.90 -12.20 -18.33
N LEU A 25 4.89 -11.77 -17.58
CA LEU A 25 3.72 -12.56 -17.15
C LEU A 25 2.43 -11.85 -17.58
N PRO A 26 1.95 -12.05 -18.82
CA PRO A 26 0.78 -11.32 -19.34
C PRO A 26 -0.52 -11.51 -18.57
N SER A 27 -0.63 -12.53 -17.72
CA SER A 27 -1.81 -12.79 -16.89
C SER A 27 -1.93 -11.85 -15.69
N VAL A 28 -0.86 -11.16 -15.28
CA VAL A 28 -0.89 -10.33 -14.07
C VAL A 28 -1.77 -9.10 -14.22
N TYR A 29 -2.38 -8.65 -13.14
CA TYR A 29 -3.13 -7.40 -13.11
C TYR A 29 -3.06 -6.76 -11.72
N VAL A 30 -3.14 -5.42 -11.68
CA VAL A 30 -3.22 -4.68 -10.41
C VAL A 30 -4.59 -4.90 -9.79
N PHE A 31 -4.62 -5.52 -8.62
CA PHE A 31 -5.82 -5.64 -7.79
C PHE A 31 -6.04 -4.37 -6.98
N GLU A 32 -5.00 -3.91 -6.28
CA GLU A 32 -5.06 -2.67 -5.50
C GLU A 32 -3.77 -1.87 -5.65
N SER A 33 -3.91 -0.56 -5.75
CA SER A 33 -2.82 0.40 -5.91
C SER A 33 -2.82 1.35 -4.71
N ARG A 34 -3.25 2.59 -4.91
CA ARG A 34 -3.38 3.58 -3.84
C ARG A 34 -4.62 3.30 -2.99
N ARG A 35 -4.50 3.49 -1.68
CA ARG A 35 -5.56 3.22 -0.70
C ARG A 35 -5.81 4.45 0.16
N SER A 36 -7.06 4.88 0.30
CA SER A 36 -7.35 6.02 1.18
C SER A 36 -7.11 5.69 2.66
N TRP A 37 -6.81 6.72 3.46
CA TRP A 37 -6.69 6.59 4.91
C TRP A 37 -7.91 5.91 5.53
N ALA A 38 -9.12 6.33 5.13
CA ALA A 38 -10.35 5.79 5.68
C ALA A 38 -10.56 4.31 5.31
N ARG A 39 -10.11 3.86 4.11
CA ARG A 39 -10.16 2.44 3.75
C ARG A 39 -9.17 1.64 4.60
N GLN A 40 -7.97 2.17 4.83
CA GLN A 40 -7.01 1.52 5.73
C GLN A 40 -7.54 1.43 7.15
N ALA A 41 -8.17 2.49 7.68
CA ALA A 41 -8.80 2.48 9.00
C ALA A 41 -9.89 1.40 9.11
N LYS A 42 -10.71 1.23 8.07
CA LYS A 42 -11.73 0.17 8.01
C LYS A 42 -11.11 -1.24 8.02
N LEU A 43 -10.06 -1.47 7.23
CA LEU A 43 -9.35 -2.75 7.20
C LEU A 43 -8.71 -3.07 8.55
N TYR A 44 -8.05 -2.08 9.15
CA TYR A 44 -7.44 -2.20 10.45
C TYR A 44 -8.47 -2.56 11.53
N ALA A 45 -9.61 -1.85 11.56
CA ALA A 45 -10.71 -2.14 12.48
C ALA A 45 -11.29 -3.55 12.28
N ALA A 46 -11.50 -3.99 11.03
CA ALA A 46 -12.01 -5.33 10.73
C ALA A 46 -11.03 -6.43 11.18
N CYS A 47 -9.73 -6.26 10.92
CA CYS A 47 -8.70 -7.17 11.43
C CYS A 47 -8.69 -7.20 12.96
N LYS A 48 -8.76 -6.05 13.64
CA LYS A 48 -8.83 -5.97 15.11
C LYS A 48 -10.09 -6.59 15.70
N ALA A 49 -11.20 -6.56 14.97
CA ALA A 49 -12.46 -7.20 15.34
C ALA A 49 -12.55 -8.68 14.96
N GLY A 50 -11.53 -9.26 14.31
CA GLY A 50 -11.53 -10.66 13.85
C GLY A 50 -12.47 -10.94 12.68
N THR A 51 -12.97 -9.91 12.01
CA THR A 51 -13.93 -10.02 10.89
C THR A 51 -13.30 -9.75 9.53
N GLY A 52 -12.00 -9.45 9.49
CA GLY A 52 -11.25 -9.17 8.27
C GLY A 52 -9.87 -9.82 8.25
N SER A 53 -9.19 -9.72 7.11
CA SER A 53 -7.87 -10.30 6.89
C SER A 53 -6.78 -9.57 7.69
N CYS A 54 -5.88 -10.34 8.31
CA CYS A 54 -4.74 -9.86 9.05
C CYS A 54 -3.43 -10.39 8.42
N PRO A 55 -2.33 -9.61 8.47
CA PRO A 55 -2.17 -8.38 9.23
C PRO A 55 -2.71 -7.17 8.46
N ALA A 56 -3.35 -6.24 9.15
CA ALA A 56 -3.66 -4.93 8.60
C ALA A 56 -2.80 -3.88 9.31
N ALA A 57 -2.08 -3.05 8.55
CA ALA A 57 -1.31 -1.95 9.12
C ALA A 57 -2.25 -0.90 9.76
N PRO A 58 -1.84 -0.22 10.84
CA PRO A 58 -2.57 0.94 11.34
C PRO A 58 -2.76 2.00 10.25
N PRO A 59 -3.84 2.79 10.30
CA PRO A 59 -4.04 3.88 9.35
C PRO A 59 -2.93 4.91 9.49
N GLY A 60 -2.33 5.28 8.36
CA GLY A 60 -1.14 6.13 8.27
C GLY A 60 0.18 5.35 8.15
N SER A 61 0.14 4.03 8.33
CA SER A 61 1.32 3.15 8.31
C SER A 61 1.33 2.16 7.14
N SER A 62 0.43 2.31 6.17
CA SER A 62 0.39 1.46 4.97
C SER A 62 1.05 2.15 3.77
N ALA A 63 1.94 1.45 3.07
CA ALA A 63 2.57 1.92 1.83
C ALA A 63 1.56 2.30 0.74
N HIS A 64 0.40 1.62 0.69
CA HIS A 64 -0.66 1.94 -0.27
C HIS A 64 -1.23 3.35 -0.08
N GLN A 65 -1.22 3.90 1.14
CA GLN A 65 -1.72 5.26 1.38
C GLN A 65 -0.90 6.31 0.65
N TYR A 66 0.38 6.01 0.43
CA TYR A 66 1.35 6.93 -0.13
C TYR A 66 1.68 6.61 -1.60
N GLY A 67 0.93 5.70 -2.24
CA GLY A 67 1.23 5.23 -3.60
C GLY A 67 2.57 4.49 -3.70
N LYS A 68 3.03 3.89 -2.60
CA LYS A 68 4.32 3.19 -2.49
C LYS A 68 4.18 1.66 -2.46
N ALA A 69 3.00 1.13 -2.80
CA ALA A 69 2.75 -0.30 -2.94
C ALA A 69 1.72 -0.61 -4.03
N LEU A 70 1.77 -1.85 -4.50
CA LEU A 70 0.82 -2.49 -5.42
C LEU A 70 0.50 -3.89 -4.91
N ASP A 71 -0.77 -4.26 -4.91
CA ASP A 71 -1.24 -5.64 -4.83
C ASP A 71 -1.51 -6.15 -6.25
N ILE A 72 -0.76 -7.15 -6.67
CA ILE A 72 -0.81 -7.72 -8.01
C ILE A 72 -1.33 -9.16 -7.91
N ASN A 73 -2.29 -9.50 -8.76
CA ASN A 73 -2.86 -10.83 -8.88
C ASN A 73 -2.60 -11.41 -10.27
N GLY A 74 -3.08 -12.63 -10.53
CA GLY A 74 -2.98 -13.29 -11.84
C GLY A 74 -1.69 -14.08 -12.05
N PHE A 75 -0.97 -14.40 -10.97
CA PHE A 75 0.20 -15.29 -10.97
C PHE A 75 0.09 -16.32 -9.83
N SER A 76 0.89 -17.39 -9.91
CA SER A 76 1.12 -18.34 -8.83
C SER A 76 2.46 -18.03 -8.18
N ALA A 77 2.44 -17.64 -6.90
CA ALA A 77 3.67 -17.30 -6.18
C ALA A 77 4.67 -18.47 -6.05
N GLU A 78 4.22 -19.70 -6.27
CA GLU A 78 5.06 -20.90 -6.31
C GLU A 78 5.63 -21.13 -7.71
N LYS A 79 4.76 -21.21 -8.74
CA LYS A 79 5.18 -21.56 -10.11
C LYS A 79 5.94 -20.42 -10.79
N ASP A 80 5.51 -19.18 -10.57
CA ASP A 80 6.05 -17.99 -11.24
C ASP A 80 7.17 -17.33 -10.43
N ARG A 81 7.56 -17.91 -9.29
CA ARG A 81 8.53 -17.32 -8.34
C ARG A 81 9.82 -16.86 -9.01
N LYS A 82 10.48 -17.77 -9.73
CA LYS A 82 11.76 -17.48 -10.40
C LYS A 82 11.63 -16.37 -11.44
N THR A 83 10.50 -16.37 -12.15
CA THR A 83 10.17 -15.35 -13.14
C THR A 83 10.02 -13.98 -12.47
N ILE A 84 9.23 -13.88 -11.40
CA ILE A 84 9.05 -12.65 -10.63
C ILE A 84 10.38 -12.19 -10.02
N GLU A 85 11.16 -13.09 -9.42
CA GLU A 85 12.48 -12.79 -8.86
C GLU A 85 13.44 -12.26 -9.92
N SER A 86 13.43 -12.80 -11.14
CA SER A 86 14.26 -12.29 -12.25
C SER A 86 13.88 -10.87 -12.69
N VAL A 87 12.59 -10.50 -12.60
CA VAL A 87 12.15 -9.12 -12.85
C VAL A 87 12.63 -8.23 -11.70
N LEU A 88 12.47 -8.67 -10.44
CA LEU A 88 12.90 -7.91 -9.25
C LEU A 88 14.40 -7.61 -9.22
N VAL A 89 15.26 -8.43 -9.83
CA VAL A 89 16.70 -8.13 -9.97
C VAL A 89 16.94 -6.81 -10.71
N ARG A 90 16.07 -6.45 -11.67
CA ARG A 90 16.14 -5.18 -12.42
C ARG A 90 15.50 -4.00 -11.67
N HIS A 91 14.79 -4.28 -10.57
CA HIS A 91 14.05 -3.33 -9.74
C HIS A 91 14.47 -3.47 -8.27
N PRO A 92 15.74 -3.18 -7.94
CA PRO A 92 16.33 -3.52 -6.62
C PRO A 92 15.71 -2.75 -5.46
N ASP A 93 15.05 -1.63 -5.74
CA ASP A 93 14.34 -0.81 -4.76
C ASP A 93 12.93 -1.33 -4.45
N ILE A 94 12.46 -2.36 -5.14
CA ILE A 94 11.19 -3.04 -4.87
C ILE A 94 11.45 -4.25 -3.97
N GLU A 95 10.57 -4.43 -2.99
CA GLU A 95 10.47 -5.66 -2.21
C GLU A 95 9.14 -6.34 -2.43
N TRP A 96 9.17 -7.66 -2.34
CA TRP A 96 8.02 -8.53 -2.51
C TRP A 96 7.63 -9.13 -1.16
N GLY A 97 6.35 -8.99 -0.78
CA GLY A 97 5.78 -9.45 0.46
C GLY A 97 5.85 -10.96 0.69
N ILE A 98 6.21 -11.75 -0.33
CA ILE A 98 6.48 -13.18 -0.17
C ILE A 98 7.62 -13.47 0.82
N ASN A 99 8.59 -12.54 0.94
CA ASN A 99 9.79 -12.75 1.76
C ASN A 99 9.63 -12.23 3.20
N TRP A 100 8.44 -11.76 3.57
CA TRP A 100 8.18 -11.25 4.91
C TRP A 100 7.89 -12.38 5.90
N LYS A 101 8.14 -12.11 7.19
CA LYS A 101 7.82 -13.04 8.29
C LYS A 101 6.35 -13.46 8.25
N GLN A 102 5.46 -12.53 7.93
CA GLN A 102 4.08 -12.80 7.57
C GLN A 102 3.94 -12.56 6.08
N THR A 103 3.89 -13.65 5.33
CA THR A 103 3.90 -13.66 3.87
C THR A 103 2.64 -12.99 3.31
N ASP A 104 2.84 -12.08 2.36
CA ASP A 104 1.78 -11.43 1.59
C ASP A 104 2.12 -11.49 0.10
N PRO A 105 1.78 -12.60 -0.58
CA PRO A 105 2.23 -12.84 -1.96
C PRO A 105 1.77 -11.80 -2.98
N PRO A 106 0.55 -11.24 -2.94
CA PRO A 106 0.17 -10.19 -3.88
C PRO A 106 0.95 -8.87 -3.72
N HIS A 107 1.52 -8.61 -2.54
CA HIS A 107 2.00 -7.29 -2.16
C HIS A 107 3.43 -6.99 -2.63
N PHE A 108 3.61 -5.89 -3.36
CA PHE A 108 4.90 -5.33 -3.75
C PHE A 108 5.00 -3.88 -3.28
N GLN A 109 6.16 -3.48 -2.76
CA GLN A 109 6.35 -2.09 -2.30
C GLN A 109 7.75 -1.56 -2.50
N ILE A 110 7.89 -0.23 -2.45
CA ILE A 110 9.19 0.42 -2.36
C ILE A 110 9.85 0.05 -1.02
N ARG A 111 11.08 -0.44 -1.06
CA ARG A 111 11.92 -0.65 0.12
C ARG A 111 12.11 0.64 0.89
N ASN A 112 11.97 0.59 2.21
CA ASN A 112 12.10 1.76 3.08
C ASN A 112 11.22 2.96 2.65
N TRP A 113 10.05 2.71 2.05
CA TRP A 113 9.16 3.73 1.50
C TRP A 113 8.86 4.91 2.46
N SER A 114 8.83 4.65 3.77
CA SER A 114 8.50 5.64 4.79
C SER A 114 9.61 6.68 5.01
N LYS A 115 10.86 6.40 4.64
CA LYS A 115 12.00 7.31 4.86
C LYS A 115 11.94 8.58 4.00
N GLY A 116 11.23 8.54 2.87
CA GLY A 116 11.12 9.66 1.94
C GLY A 116 9.87 10.51 2.09
N LEU A 117 9.01 10.24 3.09
CA LEU A 117 7.73 10.93 3.22
C LEU A 117 7.89 12.33 3.82
N THR A 118 7.33 13.31 3.12
CA THR A 118 7.25 14.70 3.57
C THR A 118 6.21 14.86 4.68
N PHE A 119 6.23 16.01 5.36
CA PHE A 119 5.15 16.35 6.29
C PHE A 119 3.79 16.42 5.58
N SER A 120 3.75 16.96 4.36
CA SER A 120 2.53 17.05 3.55
C SER A 120 1.93 15.67 3.30
N ASP A 121 2.75 14.69 2.92
CA ASP A 121 2.29 13.31 2.69
C ASP A 121 1.69 12.72 3.97
N LYS A 122 2.38 12.87 5.11
CA LYS A 122 1.87 12.39 6.41
C LYS A 122 0.60 13.12 6.83
N PHE A 123 0.46 14.38 6.47
CA PHE A 123 -0.71 15.16 6.80
C PHE A 123 -1.94 14.72 6.02
N PHE A 124 -1.86 14.72 4.68
CA PHE A 124 -3.00 14.41 3.82
C PHE A 124 -3.26 12.91 3.72
N ASP A 125 -2.23 12.09 3.47
CA ASP A 125 -2.37 10.66 3.24
C ASP A 125 -2.22 9.83 4.52
N GLY A 126 -1.33 10.28 5.40
CA GLY A 126 -1.11 9.68 6.72
C GLY A 126 -2.21 9.99 7.73
N GLY A 127 -3.04 11.00 7.44
CA GLY A 127 -4.24 11.33 8.22
C GLY A 127 -4.00 12.20 9.44
N PHE A 128 -2.88 12.95 9.52
CA PHE A 128 -2.74 13.93 10.61
C PHE A 128 -3.83 15.02 10.57
N TRP A 129 -4.47 15.25 9.41
CA TRP A 129 -5.65 16.10 9.32
C TRP A 129 -6.77 15.69 10.28
N VAL A 130 -6.92 14.39 10.60
CA VAL A 130 -7.92 13.90 11.54
C VAL A 130 -7.68 14.50 12.93
N TRP A 131 -6.43 14.54 13.37
CA TRP A 131 -6.05 15.15 14.65
C TRP A 131 -6.25 16.67 14.66
N ALA A 132 -5.98 17.34 13.53
CA ALA A 132 -6.28 18.76 13.38
C ALA A 132 -7.77 19.05 13.55
N VAL A 133 -8.64 18.23 12.93
CA VAL A 133 -10.11 18.35 13.09
C VAL A 133 -10.53 18.11 14.53
N ILE A 134 -10.01 17.07 15.19
CA ILE A 134 -10.30 16.78 16.60
C ILE A 134 -9.89 17.97 17.49
N ALA A 135 -8.70 18.53 17.28
CA ALA A 135 -8.22 19.67 18.05
C ALA A 135 -9.12 20.90 17.87
N ILE A 136 -9.55 21.20 16.64
CA ILE A 136 -10.48 22.30 16.35
C ILE A 136 -11.82 22.11 17.08
N ILE A 137 -12.37 20.90 17.07
CA ILE A 137 -13.62 20.57 17.76
C ILE A 137 -13.46 20.76 19.28
N ILE A 138 -12.38 20.26 19.86
CA ILE A 138 -12.07 20.43 21.29
C ILE A 138 -11.99 21.91 21.64
N ILE A 139 -11.20 22.70 20.90
CA ILE A 139 -11.06 24.15 21.12
C ILE A 139 -12.42 24.84 21.04
N TYR A 140 -13.26 24.48 20.05
CA TYR A 140 -14.59 25.06 19.88
C TYR A 140 -15.53 24.75 21.05
N ILE A 141 -15.47 23.54 21.62
CA ILE A 141 -16.31 23.13 22.76
C ILE A 141 -15.86 23.84 24.04
N PHE A 142 -14.56 23.99 24.26
CA PHE A 142 -14.02 24.57 25.50
C PHE A 142 -13.86 26.10 25.49
N ASN A 143 -13.92 26.76 24.33
CA ASN A 143 -13.99 28.23 24.21
C ASN A 143 -15.44 28.77 24.17
N ARG A 144 -16.43 27.93 24.51
CA ARG A 144 -17.81 28.33 24.80
C ARG A 144 -18.03 28.36 26.30
#